data_AF-A0AAV9DLB0-F1
#
_entry.id   AF-A0AAV9DLB0-F1
#
_cell.length_a   1.000
_cell.length_b   1.000
_cell.length_c   1.000
_cell.angle_alpha   90.00
_cell.angle_beta   90.00
_cell.angle_gamma   90.00
#
_symmetry.space_group_name_H-M   'P 1'
#
loop_
_entity.id
_entity.type
_entity.pdbx_description
1 polymer ?
#
loop_
_entity_poly.entity_id
_entity_poly.type
_entity_poly.pdbx_seq_one_letter_code
_entity_poly.pdbx_strand_id
1 'polypeptide(L)'
;MHSNSSPTPTQPLLDEEEVELILSDDPNRPIPPTNGGGWTSAIFIIGVEIAERFAYFGISSNLITYLTGPLGQSTATAAANVNAWAGVASLLPLLGAFVADSWLGRYRTIVVASLLYILTDSVRSVPSDSGHEIPYTVLCMM
;
A
#
# COMPACT_ATOMS: atom_id res chain seq x y z
N MET A 1 -41.84 -20.87 29.05
CA MET A 1 -41.98 -21.31 27.65
C MET A 1 -41.14 -20.39 26.80
N HIS A 2 -40.19 -20.99 26.09
CA HIS A 2 -39.40 -20.49 24.97
C HIS A 2 -38.45 -19.30 25.17
N SER A 3 -37.18 -19.69 25.38
CA SER A 3 -35.97 -19.01 24.94
C SER A 3 -36.04 -18.64 23.46
N ASN A 4 -35.37 -17.55 23.05
CA ASN A 4 -34.34 -17.61 22.02
C ASN A 4 -33.61 -16.27 21.90
N SER A 5 -32.37 -16.25 22.38
CA SER A 5 -31.29 -15.42 21.86
C SER A 5 -30.75 -16.06 20.58
N SER A 6 -30.61 -15.30 19.48
CA SER A 6 -29.85 -15.68 18.27
C SER A 6 -29.90 -14.54 17.22
N PRO A 7 -28.92 -14.44 16.29
CA PRO A 7 -27.81 -13.49 16.38
C PRO A 7 -27.90 -12.38 15.32
N THR A 8 -27.07 -11.35 15.54
CA THR A 8 -26.64 -10.28 14.63
C THR A 8 -26.87 -10.56 13.14
N PRO A 9 -27.78 -9.83 12.47
CA PRO A 9 -27.64 -9.57 11.06
C PRO A 9 -26.42 -8.67 10.88
N THR A 10 -25.44 -9.19 10.15
CA THR A 10 -24.27 -8.48 9.64
C THR A 10 -24.61 -7.03 9.34
N GLN A 11 -24.02 -6.06 10.05
CA GLN A 11 -24.15 -4.66 9.69
C GLN A 11 -23.68 -4.51 8.23
N PRO A 12 -24.54 -4.05 7.31
CA PRO A 12 -24.05 -3.41 6.11
C PRO A 12 -23.26 -2.19 6.57
N LEU A 13 -22.05 -2.01 6.04
CA LEU A 13 -21.15 -0.89 6.35
C LEU A 13 -21.65 0.47 5.84
N LEU A 14 -22.93 0.56 5.50
CA LEU A 14 -23.58 1.78 5.04
C LEU A 14 -24.76 1.97 5.97
N ASP A 15 -24.73 3.08 6.70
CA ASP A 15 -25.84 3.47 7.57
C ASP A 15 -27.13 3.37 6.75
N GLU A 16 -28.20 2.78 7.30
CA GLU A 16 -29.47 2.56 6.58
C GLU A 16 -30.01 3.87 5.97
N GLU A 17 -29.63 5.02 6.55
CA GLU A 17 -29.87 6.38 6.06
C GLU A 17 -29.12 6.70 4.74
N GLU A 18 -27.92 6.16 4.53
CA GLU A 18 -27.15 6.27 3.30
C GLU A 18 -27.69 5.34 2.21
N VAL A 19 -28.19 4.14 2.57
CA VAL A 19 -28.88 3.27 1.61
C VAL A 19 -30.22 3.89 1.20
N GLU A 20 -31.01 4.40 2.15
CA GLU A 20 -32.25 5.13 1.85
C GLU A 20 -31.97 6.41 1.04
N LEU A 21 -30.81 7.06 1.24
CA LEU A 21 -30.31 8.15 0.42
C LEU A 21 -30.05 7.72 -1.02
N ILE A 22 -29.31 6.63 -1.24
CA ILE A 22 -28.95 6.14 -2.59
C ILE A 22 -30.19 5.58 -3.32
N LEU A 23 -31.16 5.04 -2.57
CA LEU A 23 -32.41 4.48 -3.10
C LEU A 23 -33.52 5.53 -3.30
N SER A 24 -33.42 6.69 -2.67
CA SER A 24 -34.34 7.82 -2.88
C SER A 24 -34.06 8.50 -4.22
N ASP A 25 -34.81 8.13 -5.26
CA ASP A 25 -34.80 8.78 -6.58
C ASP A 25 -35.63 10.08 -6.54
N ASP A 26 -35.28 10.99 -5.63
CA ASP A 26 -35.84 12.35 -5.60
C ASP A 26 -34.96 13.27 -6.47
N PRO A 27 -35.41 13.68 -7.66
CA PRO A 27 -34.62 14.50 -8.58
C PRO A 27 -34.38 15.93 -8.06
N ASN A 28 -35.03 16.34 -6.97
CA ASN A 28 -34.97 17.70 -6.43
C ASN A 28 -34.24 17.78 -5.07
N ARG A 29 -33.56 16.71 -4.68
CA ARG A 29 -32.79 16.63 -3.44
C ARG A 29 -31.48 17.43 -3.53
N PRO A 30 -31.13 18.24 -2.50
CA PRO A 30 -29.80 18.81 -2.38
C PRO A 30 -28.76 17.72 -2.08
N ILE A 31 -27.74 17.61 -2.93
CA ILE A 31 -26.62 16.68 -2.78
C ILE A 31 -25.82 17.11 -1.53
N PRO A 32 -25.64 16.25 -0.51
CA PRO A 32 -24.83 16.61 0.65
C PRO A 32 -23.41 16.97 0.18
N PRO A 33 -22.79 18.03 0.73
CA PRO A 33 -21.45 18.42 0.32
C PRO A 33 -20.49 17.29 0.70
N THR A 34 -19.96 16.60 -0.30
CA THR A 34 -18.89 15.64 -0.09
C THR A 34 -17.67 16.44 0.40
N ASN A 35 -17.25 16.25 1.64
CA ASN A 35 -15.99 16.79 2.17
C ASN A 35 -14.83 16.04 1.53
N GLY A 36 -14.61 16.31 0.24
CA GLY A 36 -13.63 15.64 -0.59
C GLY A 36 -12.24 16.21 -0.31
N GLY A 37 -11.39 15.43 0.34
CA GLY A 37 -9.93 15.66 0.38
C GLY A 37 -9.24 15.56 -0.99
N GLY A 38 -10.00 15.55 -2.09
CA GLY A 38 -9.54 15.28 -3.44
C GLY A 38 -8.56 16.30 -3.99
N TRP A 39 -8.65 17.57 -3.58
CA TRP A 39 -7.74 18.62 -4.07
C TRP A 39 -6.30 18.42 -3.60
N THR A 40 -6.11 18.03 -2.33
CA THR A 40 -4.78 17.74 -1.79
C THR A 40 -4.20 16.48 -2.46
N SER A 41 -4.99 15.41 -2.55
CA SER A 41 -4.57 14.18 -3.24
C SER A 41 -4.23 14.41 -4.72
N ALA A 42 -5.03 15.22 -5.44
CA ALA A 42 -4.79 15.55 -6.83
C ALA A 42 -3.45 16.29 -7.03
N ILE A 43 -3.13 17.26 -6.17
CA ILE A 43 -1.85 17.98 -6.23
C ILE A 43 -0.67 17.03 -6.01
N PHE A 44 -0.78 16.09 -5.06
CA PHE A 44 0.25 15.09 -4.84
C PHE A 44 0.45 14.18 -6.05
N ILE A 45 -0.63 13.69 -6.66
CA ILE A 45 -0.57 12.85 -7.87
C ILE A 45 0.10 13.59 -9.03
N ILE A 46 -0.29 14.85 -9.26
CA ILE A 46 0.30 15.69 -10.32
C ILE A 46 1.78 15.94 -10.04
N GLY A 47 2.16 16.23 -8.80
CA GLY A 47 3.55 16.44 -8.42
C GLY A 47 4.43 15.21 -8.69
N VAL A 48 3.92 14.02 -8.38
CA VAL A 48 4.62 12.74 -8.65
C VAL A 48 4.76 12.52 -10.16
N GLU A 49 3.71 12.72 -10.95
CA GLU A 49 3.76 12.57 -12.43
C GLU A 49 4.82 13.49 -13.05
N ILE A 50 4.86 14.77 -12.63
CA ILE A 50 5.85 15.72 -13.14
C ILE A 50 7.27 15.31 -12.75
N ALA A 51 7.49 14.90 -11.50
CA ALA A 51 8.79 14.45 -11.03
C ALA A 51 9.27 13.20 -11.80
N GLU A 52 8.37 12.25 -12.04
CA GLU A 52 8.66 11.04 -12.83
C GLU A 52 9.05 11.40 -14.26
N ARG A 53 8.27 12.26 -14.94
CA ARG A 53 8.57 12.74 -16.29
C ARG A 53 9.92 13.44 -16.36
N PHE A 54 10.22 14.31 -15.40
CA PHE A 54 11.47 15.03 -15.34
C PHE A 54 12.67 14.09 -15.18
N ALA A 55 12.58 13.12 -14.27
CA ALA A 55 13.62 12.12 -14.07
C ALA A 55 13.83 11.25 -15.31
N TYR A 56 12.73 10.79 -15.94
CA TYR A 56 12.78 9.98 -17.15
C TYR A 56 13.49 10.70 -18.30
N PHE A 57 13.11 11.95 -18.59
CA PHE A 57 13.73 12.72 -19.66
C PHE A 57 15.18 13.13 -19.33
N GLY A 58 15.47 13.44 -18.06
CA GLY A 58 16.83 13.77 -17.62
C GLY A 58 17.82 12.63 -17.80
N ILE A 59 17.40 11.41 -17.45
CA ILE A 59 18.24 10.21 -17.59
C ILE A 59 18.32 9.78 -19.07
N SER A 60 17.18 9.66 -19.76
CA SER A 60 17.16 9.20 -21.16
C SER A 60 18.01 10.06 -22.11
N SER A 61 17.98 11.38 -21.93
CA SER A 61 18.74 12.32 -22.79
C SER A 61 20.26 12.19 -22.64
N ASN A 62 20.75 11.81 -21.46
CA ASN A 62 22.19 11.69 -21.19
C ASN A 62 22.71 10.26 -21.34
N LEU A 63 21.84 9.25 -21.26
CA LEU A 63 22.22 7.85 -21.18
C LEU A 63 22.96 7.35 -22.43
N ILE A 64 22.46 7.68 -23.64
CA ILE A 64 23.10 7.22 -24.87
C ILE A 64 24.52 7.78 -25.02
N THR A 65 24.68 9.08 -24.75
CA THR A 65 25.97 9.78 -24.80
C THR A 65 26.96 9.23 -23.78
N TYR A 66 26.49 8.89 -22.58
CA TYR A 66 27.30 8.25 -21.55
C TYR A 66 27.78 6.86 -21.97
N LEU A 67 26.90 6.05 -22.58
CA LEU A 67 27.23 4.70 -23.04
C LEU A 67 28.20 4.71 -24.22
N THR A 68 28.03 5.62 -25.19
CA THR A 68 28.90 5.69 -26.37
C THR A 68 30.21 6.43 -26.12
N GLY A 69 30.25 7.37 -25.18
CA GLY A 69 31.44 8.16 -24.86
C GLY A 69 32.29 7.49 -23.78
N PRO A 70 32.10 7.82 -22.49
CA PRO A 70 32.87 7.26 -21.38
C PRO A 70 32.92 5.73 -21.31
N LEU A 71 31.82 5.04 -21.64
CA LEU A 71 31.75 3.59 -21.59
C LEU A 71 32.29 2.90 -22.86
N GLY A 72 32.50 3.65 -23.94
CA GLY A 72 33.06 3.16 -25.20
C GLY A 72 32.23 2.07 -25.90
N GLN A 73 30.93 1.97 -25.62
CA GLN A 73 30.07 0.97 -26.26
C GLN A 73 29.83 1.31 -27.72
N SER A 74 29.72 0.29 -28.59
CA SER A 74 29.30 0.49 -29.98
C SER A 74 27.88 1.03 -30.02
N THR A 75 27.55 1.85 -31.03
CA THR A 75 26.21 2.47 -31.18
C THR A 75 25.08 1.44 -31.14
N ALA A 76 25.30 0.25 -31.70
CA ALA A 76 24.32 -0.84 -31.68
C ALA A 76 24.09 -1.38 -30.25
N THR A 77 25.15 -1.58 -29.48
CA THR A 77 25.05 -2.09 -28.09
C THR A 77 24.51 -1.02 -27.15
N ALA A 78 24.94 0.23 -27.32
CA ALA A 78 24.42 1.36 -26.57
C ALA A 78 22.91 1.55 -26.80
N ALA A 79 22.44 1.44 -28.04
CA ALA A 79 21.01 1.50 -28.36
C ALA A 79 20.23 0.34 -27.72
N ALA A 80 20.78 -0.89 -27.72
CA ALA A 80 20.16 -2.02 -27.03
C ALA A 80 20.02 -1.77 -25.52
N ASN A 81 21.04 -1.20 -24.88
CA ASN A 81 21.00 -0.88 -23.46
C ASN A 81 20.01 0.26 -23.14
N VAL A 82 19.91 1.28 -24.00
CA VAL A 82 18.91 2.35 -23.86
C VAL A 82 17.49 1.79 -24.00
N ASN A 83 17.26 0.89 -24.97
CA ASN A 83 15.97 0.20 -25.12
C ASN A 83 15.63 -0.67 -23.91
N ALA A 84 16.62 -1.39 -23.36
CA ALA A 84 16.45 -2.18 -22.14
C ALA A 84 16.10 -1.28 -20.93
N TRP A 85 16.79 -0.15 -20.77
CA TRP A 85 16.48 0.83 -19.73
C TRP A 85 15.06 1.37 -19.85
N ALA A 86 14.62 1.75 -21.06
CA ALA A 86 13.25 2.21 -21.31
C ALA A 86 12.21 1.10 -21.01
N GLY A 87 12.54 -0.15 -21.36
CA GLY A 87 11.75 -1.33 -21.01
C GLY A 87 11.59 -1.48 -19.49
N VAL A 88 12.68 -1.42 -18.73
CA VAL A 88 12.63 -1.50 -17.26
C VAL A 88 11.85 -0.32 -16.67
N ALA A 89 12.04 0.90 -17.17
CA ALA A 89 11.33 2.08 -16.71
C ALA A 89 9.80 1.99 -16.92
N SER A 90 9.35 1.31 -17.99
CA SER A 90 7.91 1.09 -18.23
C SER A 90 7.33 -0.10 -17.44
N LEU A 91 8.15 -1.08 -17.07
CA LEU A 91 7.74 -2.20 -16.22
C LEU A 91 7.67 -1.82 -14.74
N LEU A 92 8.46 -0.86 -14.28
CA LEU A 92 8.54 -0.46 -12.88
C LEU A 92 7.19 0.05 -12.31
N PRO A 93 6.41 0.91 -13.01
CA PRO A 93 5.07 1.30 -12.56
C PRO A 93 4.08 0.13 -12.53
N LEU A 94 4.17 -0.81 -13.47
CA LEU A 94 3.31 -2.01 -13.49
C LEU A 94 3.59 -2.89 -12.26
N LEU A 95 4.86 -3.07 -11.92
CA LEU A 95 5.28 -3.80 -10.74
C LEU A 95 4.91 -3.03 -9.46
N GLY A 96 5.07 -1.71 -9.45
CA GLY A 96 4.64 -0.83 -8.37
C GLY A 96 3.13 -0.88 -8.12
N ALA A 97 2.32 -0.86 -9.19
CA ALA A 97 0.87 -1.01 -9.12
C ALA A 97 0.48 -2.39 -8.58
N PHE A 98 1.08 -3.47 -9.09
CA PHE A 98 0.85 -4.82 -8.58
C PHE A 98 1.17 -4.96 -7.08
N VAL A 99 2.28 -4.36 -6.63
CA VAL A 99 2.65 -4.31 -5.22
C VAL A 99 1.66 -3.46 -4.41
N ALA A 100 1.25 -2.30 -4.92
CA ALA A 100 0.27 -1.43 -4.27
C ALA A 100 -1.09 -2.14 -4.10
N ASP A 101 -1.57 -2.81 -5.15
CA ASP A 101 -2.81 -3.59 -5.14
C ASP A 101 -2.72 -4.81 -4.21
N SER A 102 -1.55 -5.44 -4.15
CA SER A 102 -1.28 -6.53 -3.20
C SER A 102 -1.21 -6.03 -1.75
N TRP A 103 -0.74 -4.79 -1.53
CA TRP A 103 -0.58 -4.20 -0.20
C TRP A 103 -1.87 -3.65 0.40
N LEU A 104 -2.83 -3.21 -0.41
CA LEU A 104 -4.04 -2.56 0.09
C LEU A 104 -5.11 -3.53 0.64
N GLY A 105 -4.95 -4.85 0.52
CA GLY A 105 -5.96 -5.83 0.96
C GLY A 105 -5.54 -7.00 1.86
N ARG A 106 -4.30 -7.51 1.82
CA ARG A 106 -3.87 -8.69 2.63
C ARG A 106 -2.43 -8.66 3.12
N TYR A 107 -1.53 -8.03 2.37
CA TYR A 107 -0.10 -8.04 2.69
C TYR A 107 0.23 -7.23 3.95
N ARG A 108 -0.55 -6.20 4.33
CA ARG A 108 -0.38 -5.49 5.62
C ARG A 108 -0.56 -6.44 6.81
N THR A 109 -1.59 -7.28 6.79
CA THR A 109 -1.86 -8.25 7.87
C THR A 109 -0.78 -9.32 7.94
N ILE A 110 -0.32 -9.82 6.78
CA ILE A 110 0.74 -10.84 6.71
C ILE A 110 2.08 -10.28 7.20
N VAL A 111 2.45 -9.04 6.82
CA VAL A 111 3.69 -8.39 7.29
C VAL A 111 3.62 -8.12 8.79
N VAL A 112 2.51 -7.58 9.30
CA VAL A 112 2.33 -7.35 10.74
C VAL A 112 2.38 -8.66 11.52
N ALA A 113 1.68 -9.70 11.07
CA ALA A 113 1.72 -11.03 11.69
C ALA A 113 3.13 -11.64 11.67
N SER A 114 3.86 -11.47 10.56
CA SER A 114 5.24 -11.97 10.42
C SER A 114 6.21 -11.24 11.35
N LEU A 115 6.08 -9.91 11.48
CA LEU A 115 6.89 -9.11 12.42
C LEU A 115 6.59 -9.48 13.88
N LEU A 116 5.31 -9.65 14.23
CA LEU A 116 4.90 -10.10 15.56
C LEU A 116 5.41 -11.50 15.88
N TYR A 117 5.39 -12.42 14.91
CA TYR A 117 5.95 -13.76 15.06
C TYR A 117 7.45 -13.73 15.36
N ILE A 118 8.22 -12.97 14.58
CA ILE A 118 9.68 -12.85 14.78
C ILE A 118 9.99 -12.21 16.15
N LEU A 119 9.27 -11.15 16.54
CA LEU A 119 9.49 -10.50 17.85
C LEU A 119 9.15 -11.43 19.01
N THR A 120 8.06 -12.21 18.88
CA THR A 120 7.64 -13.19 19.89
C THR A 120 8.64 -14.35 20.00
N ASP A 121 9.16 -14.83 18.87
CA ASP A 121 10.19 -15.86 18.84
C ASP A 121 11.54 -15.35 19.40
N SER A 122 11.88 -14.09 19.10
CA SER A 122 13.10 -13.43 19.61
C SER A 122 13.08 -13.25 21.13
N VAL A 123 11.92 -12.91 21.73
CA VAL A 123 11.80 -12.82 23.19
C VAL A 123 11.77 -14.19 23.86
N ARG A 124 11.34 -15.24 23.13
CA ARG A 124 11.34 -16.63 23.60
C ARG A 124 12.74 -17.25 23.62
N SER A 125 13.63 -16.80 22.73
CA SER A 125 14.99 -17.33 22.59
C SER A 125 16.01 -16.73 23.56
N VAL A 126 15.59 -15.87 24.50
CA VAL A 126 16.40 -15.54 25.68
C VAL A 126 16.54 -16.80 26.54
N PRO A 127 17.77 -17.33 26.73
CA PRO A 127 17.99 -18.46 27.62
C PRO A 127 17.66 -18.02 29.05
N SER A 128 16.61 -18.60 29.61
CA SER A 128 16.34 -18.52 31.03
C SER A 128 17.39 -19.35 31.75
N ASP A 129 18.39 -18.68 32.31
CA ASP A 129 19.14 -19.22 33.42
C ASP A 129 19.22 -18.16 34.54
N SER A 130 18.99 -18.64 35.77
CA SER A 130 19.19 -17.95 37.06
C SER A 130 18.10 -16.99 37.57
N GLY A 131 17.01 -17.58 38.08
CA GLY A 131 16.60 -17.41 39.49
C GLY A 131 16.13 -16.04 40.01
N HIS A 132 14.85 -15.73 39.81
CA HIS A 132 13.95 -15.30 40.89
C HIS A 132 12.51 -15.40 40.39
N GLU A 133 11.75 -16.25 41.06
CA GLU A 133 10.36 -16.56 40.77
C GLU A 133 9.48 -15.40 41.26
N ILE A 134 8.84 -14.63 40.37
CA ILE A 134 7.49 -14.09 40.61
C ILE A 134 6.71 -14.14 39.28
N PRO A 135 5.61 -14.93 39.20
CA PRO A 135 5.02 -15.37 37.95
C PRO A 135 3.96 -14.40 37.39
N TYR A 136 3.68 -14.64 36.12
CA TYR A 136 2.63 -14.19 35.20
C TYR A 136 1.18 -14.24 35.74
N THR A 137 0.99 -14.39 37.04
CA THR A 137 -0.31 -14.45 37.72
C THR A 137 -0.95 -13.06 37.91
N VAL A 138 -0.17 -11.97 37.90
CA VAL A 138 -0.71 -10.60 38.09
C VAL A 138 -1.46 -10.08 36.86
N LEU A 139 -1.26 -10.66 35.67
CA LEU A 139 -1.87 -10.17 34.43
C LEU A 139 -3.25 -10.79 34.10
N CYS A 140 -3.74 -11.77 34.88
CA CYS A 140 -5.03 -12.44 34.64
C CYS A 140 -6.19 -11.90 35.51
N MET A 141 -6.01 -10.77 36.19
CA MET A 141 -7.04 -10.13 37.03
C MET A 141 -7.44 -8.72 36.58
N MET A 142 -7.13 -8.33 35.34
CA MET A 142 -7.74 -7.19 34.66
C MET A 142 -8.43 -7.66 33.39
#